data_AF-A0A2P7ATJ0-F1
#
_entry.id   AF-A0A2P7ATJ0-F1
#
_cell.length_a   1.000
_cell.length_b   1.000
_cell.length_c   1.000
_cell.angle_alpha   90.00
_cell.angle_beta   90.00
_cell.angle_gamma   90.00
#
_symmetry.space_group_name_H-M   'P 1'
#
loop_
_entity.id
_entity.type
_entity.pdbx_description
1 polymer ?
#
loop_
_entity_poly.entity_id
_entity_poly.type
_entity_poly.pdbx_seq_one_letter_code
_entity_poly.pdbx_strand_id
1 'polypeptide(L)'
;MTSKTKKKFEEGHGFSQEDWDAVDSPELTDEELANMRPATEVLPPEFFDAIDEMRRARGRPPVEKPKKLVTLRLDQDVIEKFQKTGKQWRAKMNEALKRARI
;
A
#
# COMPACT_ATOMS: atom_id res chain seq x y z
N MET A 1 5.66 6.36 4.95
CA MET A 1 6.81 5.84 5.72
C MET A 1 8.07 6.22 4.96
N THR A 2 8.70 7.33 5.34
CA THR A 2 10.01 7.73 4.82
C THR A 2 11.06 6.88 5.51
N SER A 3 11.43 5.75 4.90
CA SER A 3 12.64 5.04 5.30
C SER A 3 13.82 5.98 5.06
N LYS A 4 14.56 6.33 6.11
CA LYS A 4 15.82 7.07 5.97
C LYS A 4 16.84 6.10 5.37
N THR A 5 17.43 6.46 4.23
CA THR A 5 18.53 5.70 3.63
C THR A 5 19.64 5.54 4.67
N LYS A 6 20.03 4.30 4.98
CA LYS A 6 21.10 4.01 5.93
C LYS A 6 22.43 4.29 5.25
N LYS A 7 23.22 5.19 5.85
CA LYS A 7 24.56 5.57 5.33
C LYS A 7 25.68 4.63 5.80
N LYS A 8 25.36 3.65 6.65
CA LYS A 8 26.29 2.67 7.21
C LYS A 8 25.61 1.30 7.23
N PHE A 9 26.41 0.24 7.19
CA PHE A 9 25.93 -1.13 7.37
C PHE A 9 25.23 -1.28 8.73
N GLU A 10 24.10 -1.99 8.74
CA GLU A 10 23.40 -2.43 9.93
C GLU A 10 23.01 -3.91 9.76
N GLU A 11 23.22 -4.71 10.80
CA GLU A 11 22.89 -6.13 10.78
C GLU A 11 21.37 -6.39 10.69
N GLY A 12 20.98 -7.59 10.24
CA GLY A 12 19.58 -8.02 10.22
C GLY A 12 18.77 -7.66 8.97
N HIS A 13 19.44 -7.30 7.86
CA HIS A 13 18.79 -6.92 6.60
C HIS A 13 18.96 -7.91 5.43
N GLY A 14 19.45 -9.13 5.73
CA GLY A 14 19.53 -10.23 4.75
C GLY A 14 20.81 -10.26 3.92
N PHE A 15 21.77 -9.38 4.19
CA PHE A 15 23.13 -9.38 3.65
C PHE A 15 24.14 -9.24 4.80
N SER A 16 25.30 -9.87 4.67
CA SER A 16 26.39 -9.76 5.65
C SER A 16 27.21 -8.48 5.43
N GLN A 17 28.07 -8.14 6.40
CA GLN A 17 29.02 -7.04 6.22
C GLN A 17 30.04 -7.36 5.11
N GLU A 18 30.47 -8.62 5.01
CA GLU A 18 31.37 -9.09 3.96
C GLU A 18 30.76 -8.91 2.57
N ASP A 19 29.47 -9.22 2.40
CA ASP A 19 28.74 -8.98 1.15
C ASP A 19 28.66 -7.49 0.81
N TRP A 20 28.51 -6.62 1.82
CA TRP A 20 28.45 -5.17 1.63
C TRP A 20 29.82 -4.61 1.20
N ASP A 21 30.88 -5.02 1.89
CA ASP A 21 32.23 -4.54 1.65
C ASP A 21 32.84 -5.11 0.35
N ALA A 22 32.31 -6.22 -0.15
CA ALA A 22 32.70 -6.80 -1.45
C ALA A 22 32.18 -6.02 -2.67
N VAL A 23 31.21 -5.13 -2.49
CA VAL A 23 30.67 -4.32 -3.59
C VAL A 23 31.55 -3.10 -3.84
N ASP A 24 32.16 -3.05 -5.01
CA ASP A 24 32.80 -1.83 -5.51
C ASP A 24 31.75 -0.91 -6.14
N SER A 25 31.64 0.32 -5.62
CA SER A 25 30.69 1.34 -6.08
C SER A 25 31.45 2.64 -6.34
N PRO A 26 32.15 2.76 -7.49
CA PRO A 26 32.84 3.99 -7.85
C PRO A 26 31.85 5.15 -8.01
N GLU A 27 32.33 6.38 -7.75
CA GLU A 27 31.57 7.59 -8.02
C GLU A 27 31.34 7.74 -9.54
N LEU A 28 30.16 8.21 -9.91
CA LEU A 28 29.83 8.49 -11.31
C LEU A 28 30.68 9.64 -11.84
N THR A 29 31.18 9.50 -13.06
CA THR A 29 31.88 10.58 -13.76
C THR A 29 30.90 11.65 -14.27
N ASP A 30 31.40 12.86 -14.50
CA ASP A 30 30.60 13.96 -15.05
C ASP A 30 30.02 13.61 -16.43
N GLU A 31 30.76 12.84 -17.24
CA GLU A 31 30.32 12.38 -18.55
C GLU A 31 29.17 11.36 -18.46
N GLU A 32 29.24 10.43 -17.51
CA GLU A 32 28.15 9.46 -17.27
C GLU A 32 26.90 10.17 -16.78
N LEU A 33 27.04 11.15 -15.89
CA LEU A 33 25.93 11.95 -15.38
C LEU A 33 25.26 12.76 -16.50
N ALA A 34 26.05 13.34 -17.41
CA ALA A 34 25.55 14.11 -18.55
C ALA A 34 24.75 13.26 -19.55
N ASN A 35 25.04 11.96 -19.65
CA ASN A 35 24.38 11.03 -20.55
C ASN A 35 23.12 10.37 -19.96
N MET A 36 22.78 10.64 -18.70
CA MET A 36 21.58 10.07 -18.08
C MET A 36 20.31 10.62 -18.73
N ARG A 37 19.36 9.72 -19.01
CA ARG A 37 18.09 10.04 -19.65
C ARG A 37 16.91 9.45 -18.87
N PRO A 38 15.72 10.06 -18.93
CA PRO A 38 14.53 9.51 -18.31
C PRO A 38 14.26 8.09 -18.81
N ALA A 39 13.89 7.18 -17.91
CA ALA A 39 13.60 5.79 -18.24
C ALA A 39 12.58 5.65 -19.39
N THR A 40 11.62 6.56 -19.46
CA THR A 40 10.57 6.61 -20.51
C THR A 40 11.11 6.84 -21.92
N GLU A 41 12.32 7.37 -22.06
CA GLU A 41 12.94 7.63 -23.37
C GLU A 41 13.90 6.52 -23.82
N VAL A 42 14.28 5.61 -22.91
CA VAL A 42 15.30 4.57 -23.17
C VAL A 42 14.77 3.16 -23.03
N LEU A 43 13.75 2.94 -22.19
CA LEU A 43 13.10 1.64 -22.04
C LEU A 43 11.93 1.48 -23.02
N PRO A 44 11.65 0.25 -23.49
CA PRO A 44 10.48 -0.02 -24.33
C PRO A 44 9.16 0.35 -23.63
N PRO A 45 8.14 0.86 -24.36
CA PRO A 45 6.82 1.15 -23.78
C PRO A 45 6.19 -0.03 -23.03
N GLU A 46 6.42 -1.25 -23.50
CA GLU A 46 5.88 -2.49 -22.94
C GLU A 46 6.36 -2.74 -21.50
N PHE A 47 7.55 -2.21 -21.14
CA PHE A 47 8.04 -2.27 -19.77
C PHE A 47 7.14 -1.50 -18.80
N PHE A 48 6.63 -0.35 -19.23
CA PHE A 48 5.75 0.50 -18.43
C PHE A 48 4.35 -0.10 -18.33
N ASP A 49 3.84 -0.67 -19.42
CA ASP A 49 2.56 -1.39 -19.42
C ASP A 49 2.58 -2.55 -18.41
N ALA A 50 3.67 -3.32 -18.37
CA ALA A 50 3.83 -4.42 -17.42
C ALA A 50 3.88 -3.92 -15.95
N ILE A 51 4.55 -2.80 -15.68
CA ILE A 51 4.56 -2.18 -14.36
C ILE A 51 3.16 -1.74 -13.94
N ASP A 52 2.41 -1.12 -14.85
CA ASP A 52 1.06 -0.66 -14.57
C ASP A 52 0.08 -1.81 -14.37
N GLU A 53 0.22 -2.90 -15.13
CA GLU A 53 -0.53 -4.14 -14.89
C GLU A 53 -0.24 -4.72 -13.50
N MET A 54 1.05 -4.84 -13.13
CA MET A 54 1.45 -5.29 -11.81
C MET A 54 0.92 -4.38 -10.69
N ARG A 55 0.87 -3.06 -10.91
CA ARG A 55 0.27 -2.10 -9.97
C ARG A 55 -1.24 -2.26 -9.86
N ARG A 56 -1.95 -2.46 -10.97
CA ARG A 56 -3.42 -2.71 -10.98
C ARG A 56 -3.78 -4.00 -10.24
N ALA A 57 -2.92 -5.02 -10.31
CA ALA A 57 -3.09 -6.26 -9.57
C ALA A 57 -2.96 -6.08 -8.03
N ARG A 58 -2.39 -4.98 -7.55
CA ARG A 58 -2.28 -4.69 -6.10
C ARG A 58 -3.57 -4.04 -5.60
N GLY A 59 -4.40 -4.83 -4.93
CA GLY A 59 -5.59 -4.33 -4.24
C GLY A 59 -6.62 -5.44 -4.00
N ARG A 60 -7.64 -5.16 -3.18
CA ARG A 60 -8.83 -6.02 -3.17
C ARG A 60 -9.48 -5.90 -4.55
N PRO A 61 -9.84 -7.00 -5.23
CA PRO A 61 -10.60 -6.92 -6.46
C PRO A 61 -11.81 -5.99 -6.29
N PRO A 62 -12.09 -5.12 -7.28
CA PRO A 62 -13.23 -4.22 -7.21
C PRO A 62 -14.49 -5.05 -6.97
N VAL A 63 -15.24 -4.71 -5.92
CA VAL A 63 -16.52 -5.34 -5.62
C VAL A 63 -17.63 -4.51 -6.25
N GLU A 64 -18.57 -5.15 -6.95
CA GLU A 64 -19.70 -4.50 -7.64
C GLU A 64 -20.50 -3.54 -6.74
N LYS A 65 -20.66 -3.89 -5.46
CA LYS A 65 -21.45 -3.12 -4.49
C LYS A 65 -20.65 -2.93 -3.19
N PRO A 66 -19.71 -1.97 -3.15
CA PRO A 66 -18.94 -1.70 -1.94
C PRO A 66 -19.85 -1.11 -0.85
N LYS A 67 -19.50 -1.38 0.41
CA LYS A 67 -20.14 -0.69 1.54
C LYS A 67 -19.78 0.79 1.47
N LYS A 68 -20.79 1.66 1.52
CA LYS A 68 -20.58 3.11 1.56
C LYS A 68 -20.33 3.55 3.01
N LEU A 69 -19.30 4.37 3.22
CA LEU A 69 -19.10 5.07 4.48
C LEU A 69 -20.10 6.24 4.53
N VAL A 70 -20.99 6.23 5.52
CA VAL A 70 -21.95 7.32 5.74
C VAL A 70 -21.76 7.87 7.14
N THR A 71 -21.83 9.19 7.29
CA THR A 71 -21.86 9.85 8.60
C THR A 71 -23.31 9.95 9.05
N LEU A 72 -23.71 9.11 10.00
CA LEU A 72 -25.05 9.06 10.58
C LEU A 72 -24.96 9.25 12.10
N ARG A 73 -25.87 10.05 12.67
CA ARG A 73 -26.06 10.14 14.13
C ARG A 73 -27.12 9.12 14.54
N LEU A 74 -26.80 8.31 15.53
CA LEU A 74 -27.70 7.32 16.13
C LEU A 74 -27.79 7.60 17.62
N ASP A 75 -28.90 7.21 18.23
CA ASP A 75 -29.06 7.30 19.68
C ASP A 75 -28.01 6.44 20.40
N GLN A 76 -27.57 6.90 21.57
CA GLN A 76 -26.48 6.29 22.32
C GLN A 76 -26.82 4.86 22.76
N ASP A 77 -28.06 4.62 23.19
CA ASP A 77 -28.56 3.32 23.63
C ASP A 77 -28.54 2.28 22.49
N VAL A 78 -28.84 2.69 21.26
CA VAL A 78 -28.75 1.84 20.07
C VAL A 78 -27.31 1.40 19.85
N ILE A 79 -26.34 2.32 19.90
CA ILE A 79 -24.92 2.02 19.72
C ILE A 79 -24.45 1.04 20.81
N GLU A 80 -24.76 1.31 22.07
CA GLU A 80 -24.36 0.48 23.20
C GLU A 80 -24.96 -0.93 23.11
N LYS A 81 -26.23 -1.05 22.73
CA LYS A 81 -26.91 -2.34 22.54
C LYS A 81 -26.21 -3.18 21.48
N PHE A 82 -25.82 -2.57 20.35
CA PHE A 82 -25.06 -3.29 19.35
C PHE A 82 -23.64 -3.62 19.83
N GLN A 83 -22.89 -2.69 20.44
CA GLN A 83 -21.54 -2.95 20.92
C GLN A 83 -21.44 -4.16 21.86
N LYS A 84 -22.44 -4.36 22.73
CA LYS A 84 -22.57 -5.53 23.62
C LYS A 84 -22.66 -6.87 22.85
N THR A 85 -22.99 -6.86 21.57
CA THR A 85 -23.05 -8.06 20.71
C THR A 85 -21.68 -8.57 20.23
N GLY A 86 -20.58 -7.90 20.57
CA GLY A 86 -19.19 -8.35 20.37
C GLY A 86 -18.48 -7.80 19.12
N LYS A 87 -17.36 -8.44 18.74
CA LYS A 87 -16.39 -7.99 17.70
C LYS A 87 -17.00 -7.60 16.35
N GLN A 88 -18.20 -8.10 16.02
CA GLN A 88 -18.88 -7.87 14.73
C GLN A 88 -20.17 -7.03 14.86
N TRP A 89 -20.31 -6.22 15.91
CA TRP A 89 -21.53 -5.46 16.15
C TRP A 89 -21.96 -4.54 15.01
N ARG A 90 -21.01 -3.90 14.30
CA ARG A 90 -21.31 -3.06 13.13
C ARG A 90 -21.88 -3.86 11.97
N ALA A 91 -21.42 -5.10 11.78
CA ALA A 91 -21.98 -5.99 10.76
C ALA A 91 -23.40 -6.43 11.14
N LYS A 92 -23.65 -6.76 12.41
CA LYS A 92 -24.98 -7.08 12.94
C LYS A 92 -25.95 -5.90 12.80
N MET A 93 -25.49 -4.69 13.07
CA MET A 93 -26.25 -3.45 12.85
C MET A 93 -26.62 -3.27 11.37
N ASN A 94 -25.67 -3.49 10.46
CA ASN A 94 -25.95 -3.43 9.02
C ASN A 94 -27.01 -4.46 8.58
N GLU A 95 -26.97 -5.69 9.11
CA GLU A 95 -28.01 -6.69 8.84
C GLU A 95 -29.38 -6.31 9.40
N ALA A 96 -29.43 -5.66 10.57
CA ALA A 96 -30.68 -5.12 11.11
C ALA A 96 -31.25 -4.02 10.21
N LEU A 97 -30.40 -3.09 9.74
CA LEU A 97 -30.80 -2.02 8.82
C LEU A 97 -31.31 -2.56 7.48
N LYS A 98 -30.74 -3.65 6.94
CA LYS A 98 -31.25 -4.30 5.73
C LYS A 98 -32.65 -4.88 5.89
N ARG A 99 -33.04 -5.29 7.10
CA ARG A 99 -34.36 -5.87 7.39
C ARG A 99 -35.40 -4.81 7.75
N ALA A 100 -34.97 -3.57 7.99
CA ALA A 100 -35.88 -2.47 8.26
C ALA A 100 -36.81 -2.32 7.06
N ARG A 101 -38.12 -2.44 7.31
CA ARG A 101 -39.15 -2.09 6.34
C ARG A 101 -39.38 -0.59 6.48
N ILE A 102 -38.75 0.14 5.57
CA ILE A 102 -39.08 1.53 5.23
C ILE A 102 -40.16 1.52 4.14
#